data_AF-A0A4Q2RHZ8-F1
#
_entry.id   AF-A0A4Q2RHZ8-F1
#
_cell.length_a   1.000
_cell.length_b   1.000
_cell.length_c   1.000
_cell.angle_alpha   90.00
_cell.angle_beta   90.00
_cell.angle_gamma   90.00
#
_symmetry.space_group_name_H-M   'P 1'
#
loop_
_entity.id
_entity.type
_entity.pdbx_description
1 polymer ?
#
loop_
_entity_poly.entity_id
_entity_poly.type
_entity_poly.pdbx_seq_one_letter_code
_entity_poly.pdbx_strand_id
1 'polypeptide(L)'
;MAETTREFRANPYAGYVDVLPAKRLANAIATVKAVLIGLSVLGTILLTFFMRSEAVVVVIVYGFVSVVLIYVTFGWLEQTLRLLIGIAYNTAESADLMAPDDPSAEDDVE
;
A
#
# COMPACT_ATOMS: atom_id res chain seq x y z
N MET A 1 -5.88 5.44 -53.06
CA MET A 1 -5.19 5.63 -51.78
C MET A 1 -6.26 5.60 -50.70
N ALA A 2 -6.41 4.47 -50.01
CA ALA A 2 -7.40 4.30 -48.96
C ALA A 2 -6.78 4.75 -47.64
N GLU A 3 -7.26 5.86 -47.12
CA GLU A 3 -6.87 6.45 -45.85
C GLU A 3 -7.44 5.58 -44.73
N THR A 4 -6.56 4.84 -44.06
CA THR A 4 -6.89 4.00 -42.91
C THR A 4 -6.86 4.89 -41.66
N THR A 5 -7.92 5.64 -41.45
CA THR A 5 -8.24 6.29 -40.18
C THR A 5 -8.49 5.19 -39.15
N ARG A 6 -7.41 4.74 -38.50
CA ARG A 6 -7.50 3.95 -37.27
C ARG A 6 -8.21 4.83 -36.25
N GLU A 7 -9.47 4.53 -36.00
CA GLU A 7 -10.19 4.98 -34.81
C GLU A 7 -9.29 4.69 -33.61
N PHE A 8 -8.66 5.74 -33.09
CA PHE A 8 -8.08 5.75 -31.77
C PHE A 8 -9.28 5.74 -30.82
N ARG A 9 -9.90 4.57 -30.65
CA ARG A 9 -10.99 4.35 -29.71
C ARG A 9 -10.40 4.66 -28.34
N ALA A 10 -10.64 5.88 -27.86
CA ALA A 10 -10.25 6.32 -26.53
C ALA A 10 -10.79 5.27 -25.58
N ASN A 11 -9.88 4.55 -24.93
CA ASN A 11 -10.26 3.51 -24.01
C ASN A 11 -10.95 4.22 -22.83
N PRO A 12 -12.27 4.06 -22.60
CA PRO A 12 -12.98 4.75 -21.52
C PRO A 12 -12.49 4.31 -20.13
N TYR A 13 -11.56 3.36 -20.08
CA TYR A 13 -10.87 2.88 -18.88
C TYR A 13 -9.47 3.47 -18.68
N ALA A 14 -9.03 4.42 -19.51
CA ALA A 14 -7.68 5.01 -19.43
C ALA A 14 -7.39 5.79 -18.12
N GLY A 15 -8.42 6.11 -17.33
CA GLY A 15 -8.31 6.81 -16.04
C GLY A 15 -8.57 5.94 -14.80
N TYR A 16 -9.01 4.68 -14.93
CA TYR A 16 -9.36 3.86 -13.76
C TYR A 16 -8.13 3.14 -13.18
N VAL A 17 -7.54 3.71 -12.13
CA VAL A 17 -6.51 3.01 -11.33
C VAL A 17 -7.23 2.16 -10.27
N ASP A 18 -7.19 0.84 -10.44
CA ASP A 18 -7.70 -0.09 -9.42
C ASP A 18 -6.79 -0.02 -8.18
N VAL A 19 -7.27 0.67 -7.15
CA VAL A 19 -6.58 0.83 -5.85
C VAL A 19 -6.85 -0.33 -4.89
N LEU A 20 -7.74 -1.26 -5.25
CA LEU A 20 -8.10 -2.40 -4.42
C LEU A 20 -6.92 -3.34 -4.14
N PRO A 21 -6.05 -3.68 -5.12
CA PRO A 21 -4.84 -4.47 -4.88
C PRO A 21 -3.88 -3.76 -3.93
N ALA A 22 -3.72 -2.45 -4.08
CA ALA A 22 -2.80 -1.66 -3.26
C ALA A 22 -3.29 -1.54 -1.80
N LYS A 23 -4.61 -1.38 -1.58
CA LYS A 23 -5.22 -1.45 -0.24
C LYS A 23 -5.05 -2.82 0.41
N ARG A 24 -5.23 -3.91 -0.35
CA ARG A 24 -5.01 -5.28 0.14
C ARG A 24 -3.55 -5.51 0.54
N LEU A 25 -2.61 -4.99 -0.24
CA LEU A 25 -1.18 -5.08 0.05
C LEU A 25 -0.81 -4.31 1.32
N ALA A 26 -1.30 -3.08 1.49
CA ALA A 26 -1.09 -2.31 2.71
C ALA A 26 -1.64 -3.04 3.96
N ASN A 27 -2.81 -3.66 3.85
CA ASN A 27 -3.38 -4.45 4.94
C ASN A 27 -2.59 -5.72 5.23
N ALA A 28 -2.09 -6.42 4.20
CA ALA A 28 -1.23 -7.58 4.36
C ALA A 28 0.08 -7.21 5.09
N ILE A 29 0.70 -6.08 4.74
CA ILE A 29 1.90 -5.55 5.41
C ILE A 29 1.61 -5.26 6.89
N ALA A 30 0.46 -4.66 7.20
CA ALA A 30 0.06 -4.40 8.59
C ALA A 30 -0.11 -5.70 9.39
N THR A 31 -0.75 -6.72 8.80
CA THR A 31 -0.89 -8.04 9.41
C THR A 31 0.46 -8.70 9.66
N VAL A 32 1.35 -8.70 8.66
CA VAL A 32 2.71 -9.27 8.80
C VAL A 32 3.49 -8.54 9.90
N LYS A 33 3.45 -7.21 9.94
CA LYS A 33 4.06 -6.40 11.01
C LYS A 33 3.56 -6.83 12.38
N ALA A 34 2.24 -6.97 12.55
CA ALA A 34 1.65 -7.38 13.82
C ALA A 34 2.09 -8.79 14.24
N VAL A 35 2.13 -9.74 13.31
CA VAL A 35 2.60 -11.12 13.57
C VAL A 35 4.08 -11.12 13.98
N LEU A 36 4.94 -10.38 13.28
CA LEU A 36 6.37 -10.31 13.60
C LEU A 36 6.63 -9.69 14.97
N ILE A 37 5.91 -8.62 15.32
CA ILE A 37 5.99 -8.02 16.66
C ILE A 37 5.52 -9.01 17.71
N GLY A 38 4.38 -9.67 17.50
CA GLY A 38 3.84 -10.67 18.41
C GLY A 38 4.82 -11.83 18.66
N LEU A 39 5.41 -12.39 17.60
CA LEU A 39 6.41 -13.45 17.70
C LEU A 39 7.69 -12.98 18.39
N SER A 40 8.13 -11.75 18.15
CA SER A 40 9.33 -11.19 18.80
C SER A 40 9.12 -11.02 20.30
N VAL A 41 7.96 -10.50 20.72
CA VAL A 41 7.61 -10.34 22.14
C VAL A 41 7.47 -11.70 22.81
N LEU A 42 6.72 -12.64 22.21
CA LEU A 42 6.57 -13.99 22.74
C LEU A 42 7.91 -14.72 22.85
N GLY A 43 8.75 -14.63 21.82
CA GLY A 43 10.09 -15.22 21.83
C GLY A 43 10.97 -14.64 22.93
N THR A 44 10.93 -13.31 23.13
CA THR A 44 11.70 -12.63 24.19
C THR A 44 11.24 -13.09 25.59
N ILE A 45 9.92 -13.19 25.82
CA ILE A 45 9.36 -13.66 27.08
C ILE A 45 9.77 -15.12 27.32
N LEU A 46 9.61 -15.99 26.32
CA LEU A 46 9.95 -17.40 26.43
C LEU A 46 11.44 -17.57 26.75
N LEU A 47 12.31 -16.87 26.02
CA LEU A 47 13.76 -16.97 26.22
C LEU A 47 14.20 -16.44 27.60
N THR A 48 13.52 -15.41 28.10
CA THR A 48 13.74 -14.88 29.45
C THR A 48 13.42 -15.90 30.53
N PHE A 49 12.38 -16.73 30.36
CA PHE A 49 12.05 -17.81 31.31
C PHE A 49 13.10 -18.92 31.36
N PHE A 50 13.82 -19.18 30.26
CA PHE A 50 14.82 -20.25 30.18
C PHE A 50 16.24 -19.81 30.56
N MET A 51 16.53 -18.51 30.58
CA MET A 51 17.87 -18.00 30.88
C MET A 51 18.11 -17.74 32.38
N ARG A 52 19.33 -18.01 32.86
CA ARG A 52 19.81 -17.57 34.19
C ARG A 52 20.19 -16.08 34.15
N SER A 53 20.00 -15.42 35.30
CA SER A 53 19.75 -13.98 35.50
C SER A 53 20.57 -12.96 34.70
N GLU A 54 21.84 -13.22 34.41
CA GLU A 54 22.72 -12.22 33.79
C GLU A 54 22.44 -12.01 32.30
N ALA A 55 21.96 -13.03 31.60
CA ALA A 55 21.68 -12.94 30.16
C ALA A 55 20.28 -12.37 29.86
N VAL A 56 19.40 -12.28 30.87
CA VAL A 56 18.03 -11.77 30.73
C VAL A 56 18.01 -10.32 30.26
N VAL A 57 18.90 -9.47 30.80
CA VAL A 57 18.97 -8.06 30.42
C VAL A 57 19.32 -7.92 28.94
N VAL A 58 20.28 -8.72 28.45
CA VAL A 58 20.68 -8.73 27.04
C VAL A 58 19.51 -9.16 26.16
N VAL A 59 18.80 -10.23 26.53
CA VAL A 59 17.63 -10.73 25.79
C VAL A 59 16.53 -9.67 25.71
N ILE A 60 16.22 -8.98 26.81
CA ILE A 60 15.21 -7.92 26.83
C ILE A 60 15.62 -6.75 25.94
N VAL A 61 16.88 -6.31 26.00
CA VAL A 61 17.37 -5.21 25.16
C VAL A 61 17.30 -5.58 23.69
N TYR A 62 17.77 -6.78 23.31
CA TYR A 62 17.70 -7.25 21.92
C TYR A 62 16.25 -7.42 21.44
N GLY A 63 15.37 -7.95 22.29
CA GLY A 63 13.93 -8.09 22.00
C GLY A 63 13.24 -6.74 21.81
N PHE A 64 13.58 -5.76 22.64
CA PHE A 64 13.05 -4.41 22.49
C PHE A 64 13.54 -3.73 21.19
N VAL A 65 14.85 -3.79 20.93
CA VAL A 65 15.45 -3.21 19.72
C VAL A 65 14.86 -3.84 18.46
N SER A 66 14.67 -5.16 18.44
CA SER A 66 14.08 -5.84 17.28
C SER A 66 12.64 -5.40 17.03
N VAL A 67 11.81 -5.26 18.08
CA VAL A 67 10.43 -4.76 17.97
C VAL A 67 10.41 -3.32 17.44
N VAL A 68 11.29 -2.45 17.94
CA VAL A 68 11.40 -1.07 17.46
C VAL A 68 11.80 -1.04 15.98
N LEU A 69 12.78 -1.85 15.56
CA LEU A 69 13.21 -1.92 14.16
C LEU A 69 12.09 -2.41 13.24
N ILE A 70 11.36 -3.47 13.63
CA ILE A 70 10.21 -3.96 12.87
C ILE A 70 9.14 -2.88 12.77
N TYR A 71 8.83 -2.20 13.88
CA TYR A 71 7.83 -1.15 13.90
C TYR A 71 8.19 0.01 12.96
N VAL A 72 9.44 0.49 13.02
CA VAL A 72 9.92 1.60 12.19
C VAL A 72 9.93 1.19 10.72
N THR A 73 10.58 0.07 10.37
CA THR A 73 10.73 -0.36 8.97
C THR A 73 9.39 -0.62 8.28
N PHE A 74 8.51 -1.41 8.92
CA PHE A 74 7.19 -1.69 8.34
C PHE A 74 6.25 -0.49 8.43
N GLY A 75 6.39 0.38 9.45
CA GLY A 75 5.65 1.63 9.56
C GLY A 75 5.97 2.59 8.40
N TRP A 76 7.25 2.76 8.08
CA TRP A 76 7.71 3.54 6.94
C TRP A 76 7.23 2.96 5.61
N LEU A 77 7.28 1.63 5.46
CA LEU A 77 6.79 0.95 4.26
C LEU A 77 5.27 1.20 4.08
N GLU A 78 4.48 1.02 5.15
CA GLU A 78 3.04 1.24 5.14
C GLU A 78 2.69 2.70 4.82
N GLN A 79 3.39 3.66 5.41
CA GLN A 79 3.20 5.09 5.16
C GLN A 79 3.52 5.45 3.70
N THR A 80 4.62 4.92 3.16
CA THR A 80 5.03 5.15 1.77
C THR A 80 4.01 4.56 0.81
N LEU A 81 3.54 3.33 1.05
CA LEU A 81 2.48 2.73 0.22
C LEU A 81 1.18 3.54 0.24
N ARG A 82 0.74 3.99 1.42
CA ARG A 82 -0.48 4.82 1.53
C ARG A 82 -0.33 6.14 0.78
N LEU A 83 0.85 6.76 0.85
CA LEU A 83 1.14 7.99 0.12
C LEU A 83 1.13 7.77 -1.40
N LEU A 84 1.75 6.69 -1.88
CA LEU A 84 1.73 6.32 -3.29
C LEU A 84 0.31 6.03 -3.80
N ILE A 85 -0.52 5.36 -3.00
CA ILE A 85 -1.95 5.15 -3.33
C ILE A 85 -2.68 6.49 -3.45
N GLY A 86 -2.42 7.42 -2.54
CA GLY A 86 -3.01 8.76 -2.58
C GLY A 86 -2.63 9.54 -3.84
N ILE A 87 -1.34 9.52 -4.22
CA ILE A 87 -0.87 10.17 -5.45
C ILE A 87 -1.51 9.54 -6.69
N ALA A 88 -1.58 8.20 -6.75
CA ALA A 88 -2.19 7.49 -7.86
C ALA A 88 -3.67 7.86 -8.04
N TYR A 89 -4.42 7.98 -6.94
CA TYR A 89 -5.82 8.39 -6.97
C TYR A 89 -5.98 9.84 -7.45
N ASN A 90 -5.22 10.78 -6.89
CA ASN A 90 -5.29 12.19 -7.28
C ASN A 90 -4.93 12.41 -8.77
N THR A 91 -3.99 11.61 -9.28
CA THR A 91 -3.54 11.68 -10.68
C THR A 91 -4.61 11.14 -11.62
N ALA A 92 -5.27 10.04 -11.24
CA ALA A 92 -6.39 9.47 -11.97
C ALA A 92 -7.59 10.44 -12.04
N GLU A 93 -7.97 11.03 -10.91
CA GLU A 93 -9.06 12.01 -10.82
C GLU A 93 -8.78 13.28 -11.65
N SER A 94 -7.54 13.78 -11.61
CA SER A 94 -7.14 14.95 -12.40
C SER A 94 -7.19 14.66 -13.91
N ALA A 95 -6.92 13.43 -14.33
CA ALA A 95 -7.01 13.02 -15.74
C ALA A 95 -8.46 12.89 -16.22
N ASP A 96 -9.37 12.43 -15.34
CA ASP A 96 -10.79 12.31 -15.61
C ASP A 96 -11.47 13.69 -15.74
N LEU A 97 -11.14 14.63 -14.86
CA LEU A 97 -11.64 16.02 -14.90
C LEU A 97 -11.10 16.85 -16.08
N MET A 98 -9.99 16.43 -16.69
CA MET A 98 -9.43 17.06 -17.89
C MET A 98 -9.81 16.32 -19.17
N ALA A 99 -10.61 15.24 -19.08
CA ALA A 99 -11.22 14.66 -20.25
C ALA A 99 -12.18 15.70 -20.83
N PRO A 100 -12.03 16.08 -22.11
CA PRO A 100 -12.92 17.06 -22.74
C PRO A 100 -14.36 16.55 -22.62
N ASP A 101 -15.26 17.39 -22.11
CA ASP A 101 -16.71 17.14 -22.15
C ASP A 101 -17.05 16.71 -23.57
N ASP A 102 -17.49 15.45 -23.75
CA ASP A 102 -17.85 14.92 -25.05
C ASP A 102 -19.06 15.70 -25.58
N PRO A 103 -18.88 16.60 -26.56
CA PRO A 103 -19.98 17.44 -27.05
C PRO A 103 -20.97 16.63 -27.90
N SER A 104 -20.73 15.33 -28.13
CA SER A 104 -21.65 14.46 -28.87
C SER A 104 -22.79 13.87 -28.02
N ALA A 105 -22.79 14.08 -26.70
CA ALA A 105 -23.84 13.59 -25.81
C ALA A 105 -25.12 14.46 -25.80
N GLU A 106 -25.15 15.60 -26.50
CA GLU A 106 -26.31 16.50 -26.55
C GLU A 106 -27.25 16.31 -27.76
N ASP A 107 -26.89 15.49 -28.76
CA ASP A 107 -27.67 15.35 -30.01
C ASP A 107 -28.72 14.22 -30.00
N ASP A 108 -28.82 13.42 -28.93
CA ASP A 108 -29.74 12.25 -28.87
C ASP A 108 -31.04 12.51 -28.09
N VAL A 109 -31.42 13.78 -27.86
CA VAL A 109 -32.70 14.15 -27.22
C VAL A 109 -33.59 14.91 -28.21
N GLU A 110 -34.21 14.17 -29.14
CA GLU A 110 -35.39 14.64 -29.89
C GLU A 110 -36.55 13.64 -29.81
#